data_AF-A0A2J8SDV3-F1
#
_entry.id   AF-A0A2J8SDV3-F1
#
_cell.length_a   1.000
_cell.length_b   1.000
_cell.length_c   1.000
_cell.angle_alpha   90.00
_cell.angle_beta   90.00
_cell.angle_gamma   90.00
#
_symmetry.space_group_name_H-M   'P 1'
#
loop_
_entity.id
_entity.type
_entity.pdbx_description
1 polymer ?
#
loop_
_entity_poly.entity_id
_entity_poly.type
_entity_poly.pdbx_seq_one_letter_code
_entity_poly.pdbx_strand_id
1 'polypeptide(L)'
;MRALVVDWLIQVHEYLGLAGDTLYLAVHLLDSYLSAGRVRLHRLQLLGVACLFVACKMEECVLPEPAFLCLLSADSFSRAELLRAERRILSRLDFRLHHPGPLLCLGLLAALAGSSPQVMLLATYFLELSLLEAEAAGWEPGRRAAAALSLAHRLLDEGGSRPQPELYRCILGGGPVWGHRSFRDFPSWSFLRSQRMRDNYW
;
A
#
# COMPACT_ATOMS: atom_id res chain seq x y z
N MET A 1 20.51 -4.23 3.65
CA MET A 1 20.26 -5.23 2.58
C MET A 1 18.82 -5.22 2.08
N ARG A 2 17.78 -5.16 2.93
CA ARG A 2 16.37 -4.96 2.51
C ARG A 2 16.21 -3.76 1.57
N ALA A 3 16.70 -2.59 2.00
CA ALA A 3 16.61 -1.35 1.21
C ALA A 3 17.18 -1.49 -0.21
N LEU A 4 18.27 -2.24 -0.42
CA LEU A 4 18.84 -2.46 -1.76
C LEU A 4 17.91 -3.30 -2.65
N VAL A 5 17.22 -4.29 -2.07
CA VAL A 5 16.25 -5.11 -2.82
C VAL A 5 15.01 -4.29 -3.14
N VAL A 6 14.52 -3.49 -2.20
CA VAL A 6 13.36 -2.62 -2.40
C VAL A 6 13.66 -1.55 -3.43
N ASP A 7 14.82 -0.89 -3.35
CA ASP A 7 15.28 0.09 -4.34
C ASP A 7 15.34 -0.51 -5.74
N TRP A 8 15.91 -1.71 -5.87
CA TRP A 8 15.91 -2.42 -7.15
C TRP A 8 14.51 -2.81 -7.61
N LEU A 9 13.61 -3.21 -6.71
CA LEU A 9 12.22 -3.51 -7.04
C LEU A 9 11.44 -2.28 -7.52
N ILE A 10 11.72 -1.09 -6.98
CA ILE A 10 11.14 0.17 -7.46
C ILE A 10 11.54 0.40 -8.92
N GLN A 11 12.82 0.23 -9.26
CA GLN A 11 13.29 0.37 -10.65
C GLN A 11 12.62 -0.64 -11.60
N VAL A 12 12.46 -1.90 -11.17
CA VAL A 12 11.78 -2.94 -11.98
C VAL A 12 10.29 -2.63 -12.13
N HIS A 13 9.64 -2.18 -11.05
CA HIS A 13 8.24 -1.78 -11.04
C HIS A 13 7.97 -0.63 -12.03
N GLU A 14 8.80 0.42 -11.98
CA GLU A 14 8.72 1.55 -12.90
C GLU A 14 8.94 1.13 -14.36
N TYR A 15 9.97 0.30 -14.59
CA TYR A 15 10.28 -0.20 -15.93
C TYR A 15 9.13 -1.02 -16.55
N LEU A 16 8.43 -1.79 -15.71
CA LEU A 16 7.28 -2.58 -16.12
C LEU A 16 5.98 -1.77 -16.21
N GLY A 17 5.96 -0.52 -15.72
CA GLY A 17 4.78 0.34 -15.71
C GLY A 17 3.64 -0.21 -14.84
N LEU A 18 3.98 -0.87 -13.74
CA LEU A 18 3.01 -1.51 -12.84
C LEU A 18 2.27 -0.49 -11.97
N ALA A 19 1.10 -0.85 -11.44
CA ALA A 19 0.36 -0.03 -10.50
C ALA A 19 1.11 0.15 -9.18
N GLY A 20 0.90 1.28 -8.50
CA GLY A 20 1.51 1.54 -7.20
C GLY A 20 1.13 0.49 -6.15
N ASP A 21 -0.14 0.06 -6.11
CA ASP A 21 -0.63 -0.97 -5.19
C ASP A 21 0.15 -2.29 -5.33
N THR A 22 0.54 -2.65 -6.56
CA THR A 22 1.38 -3.82 -6.86
C THR A 22 2.75 -3.73 -6.15
N LEU A 23 3.38 -2.56 -6.14
CA LEU A 23 4.64 -2.34 -5.43
C LEU A 23 4.47 -2.45 -3.92
N TYR A 24 3.45 -1.79 -3.36
CA TYR A 24 3.18 -1.85 -1.92
C TYR A 24 2.90 -3.29 -1.46
N LEU A 25 2.12 -4.05 -2.23
CA LEU A 25 1.87 -5.46 -1.96
C LEU A 25 3.16 -6.28 -2.08
N ALA A 26 3.97 -6.08 -3.11
CA ALA A 26 5.23 -6.80 -3.29
C ALA A 26 6.19 -6.60 -2.10
N VAL A 27 6.34 -5.36 -1.63
CA VAL A 27 7.17 -5.04 -0.45
C VAL A 27 6.57 -5.62 0.82
N HIS A 28 5.25 -5.57 1.00
CA HIS A 28 4.59 -6.21 2.14
C HIS A 28 4.82 -7.74 2.19
N LEU A 29 4.71 -8.41 1.04
CA LEU A 29 4.98 -9.85 0.93
C LEU A 29 6.44 -10.18 1.23
N LEU A 30 7.37 -9.35 0.74
CA LEU A 30 8.80 -9.48 1.03
C LEU A 30 9.07 -9.36 2.53
N ASP A 31 8.53 -8.34 3.19
CA ASP A 31 8.72 -8.09 4.62
C ASP A 31 8.09 -9.19 5.47
N SER A 32 6.89 -9.64 5.11
CA SER A 32 6.21 -10.75 5.78
C SER A 32 7.03 -12.03 5.67
N TYR A 33 7.62 -12.31 4.50
CA TYR A 33 8.48 -13.48 4.32
C TYR A 33 9.77 -13.37 5.15
N LEU A 34 10.41 -12.19 5.17
CA LEU A 34 11.66 -11.96 5.92
C LEU A 34 11.45 -11.95 7.44
N SER A 35 10.28 -11.52 7.92
CA SER A 35 9.95 -11.59 9.35
C SER A 35 9.85 -13.03 9.86
N ALA A 36 9.44 -13.96 8.99
CA ALA A 36 9.30 -15.37 9.33
C ALA A 36 10.61 -16.18 9.25
N GLY A 37 11.72 -15.62 8.76
CA GLY A 37 12.98 -16.37 8.70
C GLY A 37 14.13 -15.70 7.96
N ARG A 38 15.33 -16.25 8.15
CA ARG A 38 16.55 -15.74 7.52
C ARG A 38 16.71 -16.29 6.10
N VAL A 39 17.07 -15.41 5.17
CA VAL A 39 17.33 -15.74 3.77
C VAL A 39 18.79 -15.45 3.44
N ARG A 40 19.42 -16.31 2.64
CA ARG A 40 20.79 -16.10 2.17
C ARG A 40 20.84 -14.91 1.22
N LEU A 41 21.89 -14.11 1.32
CA LEU A 41 22.05 -12.87 0.54
C LEU A 41 21.83 -13.06 -0.97
N HIS A 42 22.46 -14.09 -1.55
CA HIS A 42 22.36 -14.39 -2.99
C HIS A 42 20.95 -14.79 -3.46
N ARG A 43 20.01 -15.08 -2.54
CA ARG A 43 18.62 -15.42 -2.88
C ARG A 43 17.65 -14.28 -2.66
N LEU A 44 18.12 -13.13 -2.17
CA LEU A 44 17.26 -11.99 -1.89
C LEU A 44 16.67 -11.37 -3.16
N GLN A 45 17.43 -11.31 -4.25
CA GLN A 45 16.92 -10.82 -5.53
C GLN A 45 15.82 -11.74 -6.08
N LEU A 46 16.06 -13.06 -6.11
CA LEU A 46 15.06 -14.06 -6.48
C LEU A 46 13.79 -13.95 -5.62
N LEU A 47 13.96 -13.74 -4.30
CA LEU A 47 12.82 -13.55 -3.40
C LEU A 47 12.04 -12.28 -3.75
N GLY A 48 12.73 -11.15 -3.96
CA GLY A 48 12.11 -9.88 -4.35
C GLY A 48 11.28 -10.01 -5.63
N VAL A 49 11.87 -10.57 -6.69
CA VAL A 49 11.16 -10.80 -7.97
C VAL A 49 9.98 -11.75 -7.79
N ALA A 50 10.14 -12.80 -6.99
CA ALA A 50 9.04 -13.72 -6.73
C ALA A 50 7.89 -13.04 -5.95
N CYS A 51 8.19 -12.17 -4.99
CA CYS A 51 7.18 -11.35 -4.31
C CYS A 51 6.47 -10.39 -5.27
N LEU A 52 7.22 -9.72 -6.15
CA LEU A 52 6.64 -8.86 -7.19
C LEU A 52 5.75 -9.65 -8.15
N PHE A 53 6.20 -10.83 -8.58
CA PHE A 53 5.42 -11.70 -9.47
C PHE A 53 4.12 -12.17 -8.83
N VAL A 54 4.13 -12.49 -7.53
CA VAL A 54 2.90 -12.81 -6.78
C VAL A 54 2.00 -11.57 -6.68
N ALA A 55 2.55 -10.39 -6.42
CA ALA A 55 1.77 -9.15 -6.35
C ALA A 55 1.11 -8.81 -7.70
N CYS A 56 1.82 -8.97 -8.82
CA CYS A 56 1.25 -8.79 -10.15
C CYS A 56 0.03 -9.69 -10.37
N LYS A 57 0.06 -10.95 -9.91
CA LYS A 57 -1.09 -11.86 -10.02
C LYS A 57 -2.32 -11.44 -9.22
N MET A 58 -2.16 -10.55 -8.24
CA MET A 58 -3.25 -10.07 -7.39
C MET A 58 -3.83 -8.76 -7.91
N GLU A 59 -2.98 -7.83 -8.35
CA GLU A 59 -3.37 -6.45 -8.64
C GLU A 59 -3.42 -6.12 -10.15
N GLU A 60 -2.69 -6.86 -11.00
CA GLU A 60 -2.53 -6.51 -12.41
C GLU A 60 -3.45 -7.32 -13.34
N CYS A 61 -4.02 -6.64 -14.34
CA CYS A 61 -4.78 -7.29 -15.41
C CYS A 61 -3.86 -8.00 -16.42
N VAL A 62 -2.67 -7.45 -16.66
CA VAL A 62 -1.70 -7.97 -17.63
C VAL A 62 -0.45 -8.38 -16.87
N LEU A 63 -0.12 -9.67 -16.95
CA LEU A 63 1.00 -10.23 -16.20
C LEU A 63 2.30 -10.20 -17.02
N PRO A 64 3.44 -9.81 -16.41
CA PRO A 64 4.72 -9.97 -17.05
C PRO A 64 5.07 -11.46 -17.20
N GLU A 65 5.71 -11.81 -18.32
CA GLU A 65 6.16 -13.18 -18.53
C GLU A 65 7.27 -13.56 -17.54
N PRO A 66 7.24 -14.77 -16.94
CA PRO A 66 8.29 -15.22 -16.02
C PRO A 66 9.69 -15.20 -16.63
N ALA A 67 9.81 -15.45 -17.93
CA ALA A 67 11.08 -15.41 -18.65
C ALA A 67 11.65 -13.99 -18.71
N PHE A 68 10.78 -13.01 -18.92
CA PHE A 68 11.16 -11.60 -18.93
C PHE A 68 11.67 -11.12 -17.56
N LEU A 69 11.02 -11.56 -16.48
CA LEU A 69 11.50 -11.28 -15.12
C LEU A 69 12.88 -11.90 -14.83
N CYS A 70 13.20 -13.07 -15.39
CA CYS A 70 14.54 -13.67 -15.27
C CYS A 70 15.57 -12.82 -16.03
N LEU A 71 15.23 -12.35 -17.24
CA LEU A 71 16.09 -11.48 -18.04
C LEU A 71 16.40 -10.16 -17.31
N LEU A 72 15.40 -9.53 -16.69
CA LEU A 72 15.59 -8.31 -15.89
C LEU A 72 16.52 -8.51 -14.69
N SER A 73 16.64 -9.75 -14.21
CA SER A 73 17.57 -10.14 -13.15
C SER A 73 18.94 -10.60 -13.67
N ALA A 74 19.28 -10.27 -14.93
CA ALA A 74 20.49 -10.71 -15.61
C ALA A 74 20.69 -12.24 -15.58
N ASP A 75 19.60 -12.99 -15.73
CA ASP A 75 19.56 -14.46 -15.68
C ASP A 75 20.23 -15.07 -14.41
N SER A 76 20.21 -14.32 -13.30
CA SER A 76 20.73 -14.78 -12.01
C SER A 76 19.99 -15.99 -11.44
N PHE A 77 18.78 -16.27 -11.96
CA PHE A 77 17.99 -17.45 -11.64
C PHE A 77 17.16 -17.89 -12.84
N SER A 78 16.78 -19.17 -12.84
CA SER A 78 15.94 -19.78 -13.86
C SER A 78 14.44 -19.59 -13.60
N ARG A 79 13.61 -19.69 -14.65
CA ARG A 79 12.14 -19.73 -14.53
C ARG A 79 11.66 -20.78 -13.53
N ALA A 80 12.30 -21.95 -13.50
CA ALA A 80 11.96 -23.01 -12.56
C ALA A 80 12.23 -22.61 -11.11
N GLU A 81 13.29 -21.85 -10.85
CA GLU A 81 13.61 -21.32 -9.52
C GLU A 81 12.63 -20.22 -9.10
N LEU A 82 12.22 -19.35 -10.03
CA LEU A 82 11.18 -18.36 -9.79
C LEU A 82 9.86 -19.02 -9.35
N LEU A 83 9.38 -20.02 -10.09
CA LEU A 83 8.15 -20.76 -9.75
C LEU A 83 8.29 -21.60 -8.46
N ARG A 84 9.51 -22.02 -8.10
CA ARG A 84 9.77 -22.64 -6.79
C ARG A 84 9.79 -21.61 -5.66
N ALA A 85 10.27 -20.40 -5.90
CA ALA A 85 10.24 -19.30 -4.95
C ALA A 85 8.81 -18.85 -4.67
N GLU A 86 8.00 -18.67 -5.72
CA GLU A 86 6.57 -18.38 -5.62
C GLU A 86 5.85 -19.38 -4.69
N ARG A 87 5.95 -20.68 -4.98
CA ARG A 87 5.29 -21.70 -4.15
C ARG A 87 5.73 -21.64 -2.69
N ARG A 88 7.02 -21.38 -2.43
CA ARG A 88 7.54 -21.22 -1.07
C ARG A 88 6.97 -20.00 -0.37
N ILE A 89 6.83 -18.87 -1.07
CA ILE A 89 6.20 -17.65 -0.52
C ILE A 89 4.75 -17.94 -0.14
N LEU A 90 3.97 -18.52 -1.06
CA LEU A 90 2.57 -18.85 -0.84
C LEU A 90 2.37 -19.81 0.34
N SER A 91 3.19 -20.87 0.41
CA SER A 91 3.17 -21.81 1.53
C SER A 91 3.61 -21.18 2.85
N ARG A 92 4.55 -20.22 2.82
CA ARG A 92 5.06 -19.58 4.04
C ARG A 92 4.08 -18.57 4.62
N LEU A 93 3.29 -17.93 3.76
CA LEU A 93 2.29 -16.93 4.14
C LEU A 93 0.89 -17.54 4.32
N ASP A 94 0.74 -18.87 4.27
CA ASP A 94 -0.55 -19.57 4.33
C ASP A 94 -1.60 -18.99 3.36
N PHE A 95 -1.17 -18.57 2.17
CA PHE A 95 -1.99 -17.89 1.17
C PHE A 95 -2.69 -16.60 1.64
N ARG A 96 -2.22 -15.99 2.75
CA ARG A 96 -2.70 -14.70 3.24
C ARG A 96 -1.98 -13.57 2.51
N LEU A 97 -2.50 -13.23 1.33
CA LEU A 97 -1.92 -12.19 0.45
C LEU A 97 -2.61 -10.83 0.58
N HIS A 98 -3.74 -10.76 1.29
CA HIS A 98 -4.51 -9.53 1.40
C HIS A 98 -3.77 -8.48 2.25
N HIS A 99 -3.47 -7.34 1.63
CA HIS A 99 -2.90 -6.18 2.30
C HIS A 99 -3.62 -4.92 1.84
N PRO A 100 -4.32 -4.17 2.72
CA PRO A 100 -4.87 -2.89 2.32
C PRO A 100 -3.72 -1.92 2.04
N GLY A 101 -3.52 -1.56 0.78
CA GLY A 101 -2.44 -0.67 0.36
C GLY A 101 -2.52 0.70 1.06
N PRO A 102 -1.39 1.30 1.49
CA PRO A 102 -1.39 2.61 2.12
C PRO A 102 -1.87 3.72 1.18
N LEU A 103 -1.81 3.52 -0.15
CA LEU A 103 -2.38 4.43 -1.15
C LEU A 103 -3.90 4.56 -1.01
N LEU A 104 -4.61 3.44 -0.79
CA LEU A 104 -6.04 3.45 -0.57
C LEU A 104 -6.38 4.28 0.68
N CYS A 105 -5.68 4.04 1.78
CA CYS A 105 -5.85 4.81 3.02
C CYS A 105 -5.58 6.30 2.79
N LEU A 106 -4.54 6.65 2.03
CA LEU A 106 -4.21 8.04 1.72
C LEU A 106 -5.34 8.72 0.95
N GLY A 107 -5.86 8.07 -0.11
CA GLY A 107 -6.96 8.60 -0.91
C GLY A 107 -8.21 8.87 -0.08
N LEU A 108 -8.57 7.94 0.82
CA LEU A 108 -9.70 8.11 1.74
C LEU A 108 -9.46 9.28 2.70
N LEU A 109 -8.29 9.36 3.33
CA LEU A 109 -7.98 10.41 4.29
C LEU A 109 -7.93 11.80 3.67
N ALA A 110 -7.38 11.91 2.47
CA ALA A 110 -7.32 13.17 1.75
C ALA A 110 -8.69 13.63 1.25
N ALA A 111 -9.54 12.70 0.81
CA ALA A 111 -10.93 13.01 0.47
C ALA A 111 -11.70 13.55 1.68
N LEU A 112 -11.49 12.95 2.86
CA LEU A 112 -12.10 13.43 4.12
C LEU A 112 -11.56 14.78 4.57
N ALA A 113 -10.27 15.02 4.37
CA ALA A 113 -9.61 16.28 4.74
C ALA A 113 -9.86 17.42 3.74
N GLY A 114 -10.41 17.12 2.55
CA GLY A 114 -10.53 18.10 1.46
C GLY A 114 -9.18 18.57 0.93
N SER A 115 -8.18 17.69 0.92
CA SER A 115 -6.79 18.04 0.59
C SER A 115 -6.62 18.44 -0.87
N SER A 116 -5.73 19.41 -1.11
CA SER A 116 -5.37 19.83 -2.47
C SER A 116 -4.59 18.74 -3.21
N PRO A 117 -4.58 18.74 -4.56
CA PRO A 117 -3.80 17.78 -5.33
C PRO A 117 -2.29 17.87 -5.06
N GLN A 118 -1.78 19.04 -4.69
CA GLN A 118 -0.36 19.23 -4.34
C GLN A 118 -0.01 18.49 -3.04
N VAL A 119 -0.89 18.57 -2.04
CA VAL A 119 -0.74 17.81 -0.79
C VAL A 119 -0.78 16.32 -1.06
N MET A 120 -1.68 15.88 -1.95
CA MET A 120 -1.75 14.47 -2.34
C MET A 120 -0.47 13.96 -2.96
N LEU A 121 0.09 14.69 -3.94
CA LEU A 121 1.34 14.31 -4.59
C LEU A 121 2.50 14.22 -3.57
N LEU A 122 2.62 15.21 -2.69
CA LEU A 122 3.66 15.23 -1.66
C LEU A 122 3.48 14.10 -0.62
N ALA A 123 2.24 13.79 -0.25
CA ALA A 123 1.94 12.69 0.65
C ALA A 123 2.24 11.32 0.01
N THR A 124 1.91 11.13 -1.27
CA THR A 124 2.28 9.93 -2.03
C THR A 124 3.80 9.76 -2.08
N TYR A 125 4.54 10.85 -2.34
CA TYR A 125 6.00 10.85 -2.30
C TYR A 125 6.55 10.39 -0.94
N PHE A 126 6.01 10.90 0.17
CA PHE A 126 6.43 10.44 1.50
C PHE A 126 6.09 8.98 1.78
N LEU A 127 4.96 8.48 1.27
CA LEU A 127 4.64 7.05 1.37
C LEU A 127 5.62 6.19 0.58
N GLU A 128 6.01 6.60 -0.63
CA GLU A 128 7.00 5.88 -1.43
C GLU A 128 8.36 5.86 -0.75
N LEU A 129 8.81 6.98 -0.18
CA LEU A 129 10.03 7.01 0.63
C LEU A 129 9.97 6.06 1.83
N SER A 130 8.78 5.90 2.44
CA SER A 130 8.61 4.99 3.58
C SER A 130 8.81 3.51 3.22
N LEU A 131 8.75 3.14 1.94
CA LEU A 131 9.00 1.76 1.50
C LEU A 131 10.43 1.31 1.79
N LEU A 132 11.40 2.22 1.68
CA LEU A 132 12.81 1.94 1.93
C LEU A 132 13.10 1.73 3.42
N GLU A 133 12.30 2.34 4.29
CA GLU A 133 12.48 2.28 5.73
C GLU A 133 11.98 0.95 6.30
N ALA A 134 12.86 0.21 6.97
CA ALA A 134 12.52 -1.10 7.51
C ALA A 134 11.63 -0.98 8.75
N GLU A 135 11.80 0.08 9.53
CA GLU A 135 10.97 0.33 10.72
C GLU A 135 9.53 0.64 10.36
N ALA A 136 9.32 1.30 9.21
CA ALA A 136 7.99 1.59 8.70
C ALA A 136 7.22 0.30 8.40
N ALA A 137 7.89 -0.80 8.01
CA ALA A 137 7.24 -2.07 7.65
C ALA A 137 6.29 -2.64 8.73
N GLY A 138 6.55 -2.34 10.01
CA GLY A 138 5.70 -2.76 11.13
C GLY A 138 4.47 -1.89 11.38
N TRP A 139 4.38 -0.72 10.73
CA TRP A 139 3.28 0.22 10.97
C TRP A 139 2.05 -0.16 10.16
N GLU A 140 0.88 0.09 10.74
CA GLU A 140 -0.42 -0.09 10.08
C GLU A 140 -0.54 0.87 8.86
N PRO A 141 -1.09 0.42 7.71
CA PRO A 141 -1.15 1.23 6.48
C PRO A 141 -1.88 2.56 6.66
N GLY A 142 -2.97 2.58 7.44
CA GLY A 142 -3.70 3.80 7.78
C GLY A 142 -2.84 4.81 8.53
N ARG A 143 -2.09 4.35 9.53
CA ARG A 143 -1.11 5.18 10.26
C ARG A 143 -0.03 5.76 9.35
N ARG A 144 0.53 4.99 8.41
CA ARG A 144 1.53 5.52 7.46
C ARG A 144 0.93 6.60 6.57
N ALA A 145 -0.24 6.33 6.00
CA ALA A 145 -0.96 7.29 5.16
C ALA A 145 -1.30 8.58 5.91
N ALA A 146 -1.79 8.47 7.16
CA ALA A 146 -2.07 9.60 8.03
C ALA A 146 -0.82 10.42 8.34
N ALA A 147 0.31 9.77 8.63
CA ALA A 147 1.57 10.45 8.92
C ALA A 147 2.10 11.19 7.69
N ALA A 148 2.09 10.54 6.52
CA ALA A 148 2.50 11.14 5.25
C ALA A 148 1.63 12.35 4.88
N LEU A 149 0.30 12.20 4.99
CA LEU A 149 -0.65 13.27 4.72
C LEU A 149 -0.50 14.44 5.70
N SER A 150 -0.31 14.16 6.99
CA SER A 150 -0.08 15.18 8.00
C SER A 150 1.22 15.95 7.76
N LEU A 151 2.28 15.27 7.33
CA LEU A 151 3.55 15.89 6.98
C LEU A 151 3.41 16.77 5.72
N ALA A 152 2.73 16.27 4.69
CA ALA A 152 2.50 17.00 3.45
C ALA A 152 1.70 18.30 3.70
N HIS A 153 0.63 18.25 4.49
CA HIS A 153 -0.08 19.46 4.90
C HIS A 153 0.83 20.45 5.62
N ARG A 154 1.61 20.01 6.62
CA ARG A 154 2.50 20.91 7.37
C ARG A 154 3.53 21.63 6.50
N LEU A 155 3.99 21.01 5.42
CA LEU A 155 5.00 21.60 4.53
C LEU A 155 4.40 22.52 3.47
N LEU A 156 3.13 22.34 3.10
CA LEU A 156 2.45 23.17 2.11
C LEU A 156 1.56 24.26 2.75
N ASP A 157 1.14 24.09 4.01
CA ASP A 157 0.37 25.05 4.81
C ASP A 157 1.25 26.11 5.51
N GLU A 158 2.28 26.67 4.86
CA GLU A 158 3.00 27.84 5.41
C GLU A 158 2.08 29.08 5.66
N GLY A 159 0.77 28.99 5.36
CA GLY A 159 -0.24 30.05 5.47
C GLY A 159 -1.47 29.82 6.38
N GLY A 160 -1.50 28.85 7.30
CA GLY A 160 -2.40 28.93 8.48
C GLY A 160 -3.66 28.06 8.55
N SER A 161 -3.87 27.10 7.67
CA SER A 161 -4.95 26.09 7.79
C SER A 161 -4.42 24.83 8.47
N ARG A 162 -4.42 24.78 9.82
CA ARG A 162 -4.11 23.52 10.52
C ARG A 162 -5.16 22.46 10.16
N PRO A 163 -4.81 21.32 9.54
CA PRO A 163 -5.76 20.24 9.36
C PRO A 163 -6.18 19.73 10.74
N GLN A 164 -7.48 19.47 10.92
CA GLN A 164 -8.06 19.14 12.23
C GLN A 164 -7.32 17.94 12.86
N PRO A 165 -6.64 18.12 14.00
CA PRO A 165 -5.93 17.04 14.70
C PRO A 165 -6.85 15.88 15.10
N GLU A 166 -8.17 16.11 15.10
CA GLU A 166 -9.19 15.14 15.47
C GLU A 166 -9.31 13.98 14.47
N LEU A 167 -9.19 14.24 13.16
CA LEU A 167 -9.25 13.20 12.12
C LEU A 167 -8.12 12.19 12.26
N TYR A 168 -6.91 12.67 12.59
CA TYR A 168 -5.73 11.83 12.77
C TYR A 168 -5.67 11.17 14.15
N ARG A 169 -6.28 11.76 15.18
CA ARG A 169 -6.31 11.20 16.55
C ARG A 169 -7.04 9.87 16.64
N CYS A 170 -8.12 9.70 15.89
CA CYS A 170 -8.88 8.44 15.81
C CYS A 170 -8.05 7.28 15.23
N ILE A 171 -7.06 7.58 14.37
CA ILE A 171 -6.22 6.58 13.68
C ILE A 171 -4.90 6.34 14.44
N LEU A 172 -4.36 7.38 15.08
CA LEU A 172 -3.08 7.30 15.81
C LEU A 172 -3.19 6.71 17.23
N GLY A 173 -4.38 6.23 17.64
CA GLY A 173 -4.56 5.57 18.93
C GLY A 173 -4.61 6.52 20.14
N GLY A 174 -4.90 7.81 19.93
CA GLY A 174 -5.26 8.70 21.02
C GLY A 174 -6.66 8.35 21.49
N GLY A 175 -6.80 7.83 22.71
CA GLY A 175 -8.10 7.42 23.28
C GLY A 175 -9.16 8.52 23.19
N PRO A 176 -10.45 8.15 23.15
CA PRO A 176 -11.50 9.11 22.85
C PRO A 176 -11.74 10.04 24.04
N VAL A 177 -11.69 11.35 23.80
CA VAL A 177 -12.39 12.31 24.65
C VAL A 177 -13.76 12.51 24.02
N TRP A 178 -14.70 11.62 24.33
CA TRP A 178 -16.12 11.88 24.10
C TRP A 178 -16.56 13.00 25.05
N GLY A 179 -16.19 14.23 24.73
CA GLY A 179 -16.87 15.41 25.23
C GLY A 179 -18.17 15.58 24.44
N HIS A 180 -19.26 15.01 24.96
CA HIS A 180 -20.65 15.31 24.60
C HIS A 180 -20.92 15.76 23.16
N ARG A 181 -20.84 14.85 22.19
CA ARG A 181 -21.72 14.91 21.01
C ARG A 181 -22.33 13.54 20.77
N SER A 182 -23.66 13.52 20.84
CA SER A 182 -24.47 12.32 20.67
C SER A 182 -24.37 11.86 19.21
N PHE A 183 -24.47 10.56 18.99
CA PHE A 183 -24.52 9.89 17.68
C PHE A 183 -25.63 10.39 16.73
N ARG A 184 -26.41 11.38 17.16
CA ARG A 184 -27.48 12.06 16.40
C ARG A 184 -27.01 13.25 15.55
N ASP A 185 -25.76 13.71 15.72
CA ASP A 185 -25.23 14.88 15.00
C ASP A 185 -24.55 14.54 13.66
N PHE A 186 -24.46 13.26 13.28
CA PHE A 186 -24.03 12.87 11.94
C PHE A 186 -25.18 13.07 10.94
N PRO A 187 -24.95 13.67 9.75
CA PRO A 187 -25.94 13.70 8.70
C PRO A 187 -26.37 12.26 8.41
N SER A 188 -27.65 11.99 8.59
CA SER A 188 -28.25 10.68 8.43
C SER A 188 -27.86 10.05 7.10
N TRP A 189 -27.49 8.77 7.12
CA TRP A 189 -27.40 7.88 5.97
C TRP A 189 -28.78 7.64 5.31
N SER A 190 -29.48 8.71 4.97
CA SER A 190 -30.78 8.69 4.28
C SER A 190 -30.63 8.62 2.76
N PHE A 191 -29.41 8.56 2.21
CA PHE A 191 -29.18 8.56 0.77
C PHE A 191 -29.13 7.18 0.09
N LEU A 192 -29.31 6.07 0.82
CA LEU A 192 -29.36 4.72 0.24
C LEU A 192 -30.60 3.89 0.63
N ARG A 193 -31.70 4.57 0.97
CA ARG A 193 -33.04 3.94 1.06
C ARG A 193 -34.12 4.87 0.52
N SER A 194 -34.18 5.03 -0.80
CA SER A 194 -35.45 5.13 -1.53
C SER A 194 -35.18 5.34 -3.03
N GLN A 195 -35.18 4.25 -3.80
CA GLN A 195 -35.83 4.24 -5.11
C GLN A 195 -36.15 2.79 -5.47
N ARG A 196 -37.27 2.32 -4.91
CA ARG A 196 -38.09 1.25 -5.49
C ARG A 196 -39.42 1.86 -5.91
N MET A 197 -39.54 2.24 -7.17
CA MET A 197 -40.78 2.28 -7.96
C MET A 197 -40.34 1.97 -9.39
N ARG A 198 -40.51 0.74 -9.89
CA ARG A 198 -41.71 0.20 -10.54
C ARG A 198 -42.38 1.21 -11.47
N ASP A 199 -42.31 0.93 -12.76
CA ASP A 199 -43.41 0.88 -13.76
C ASP A 199 -42.77 0.70 -15.16
N ASN A 200 -43.32 0.05 -16.20
CA ASN A 200 -44.31 -1.01 -16.42
C ASN A 200 -44.56 -0.99 -17.96
N TYR A 201 -44.60 -2.14 -18.66
CA TYR A 201 -45.06 -2.36 -20.07
C TYR A 201 -44.29 -1.59 -21.18
N TRP A 202 -43.65 -2.20 -22.19
CA TRP A 202 -44.04 -3.29 -23.11
C TRP A 202 -42.83 -4.17 -23.47
#